data_AF-A0A1H3QA04-F1
#
_entry.id   AF-A0A1H3QA04-F1
#
_cell.length_a   1.000
_cell.length_b   1.000
_cell.length_c   1.000
_cell.angle_alpha   90.00
_cell.angle_beta   90.00
_cell.angle_gamma   90.00
#
_symmetry.space_group_name_H-M   'P 1'
#
loop_
_entity.id
_entity.type
_entity.pdbx_description
1 polymer ?
#
loop_
_entity_poly.entity_id
_entity_poly.type
_entity_poly.pdbx_seq_one_letter_code
_entity_poly.pdbx_strand_id
1 'polypeptide(L)'
;MTIDLHGYRFYDDGASEPLGRVPTARLGELLTQAQTALRGRAHGIALYRDARDFLEARPLGEDRFAFHSQRLTRRSLLARLLRRGGGLDFSVASRAQAVAVFVAYVGLPRAAFERKAADLAAPPH
;
A
#
# COMPACT_ATOMS: atom_id res chain seq x y z
N MET A 1 11.57 12.18 -12.89
CA MET A 1 11.39 12.78 -11.55
C MET A 1 11.16 11.65 -10.56
N THR A 2 12.05 11.49 -9.58
CA THR A 2 11.82 10.57 -8.47
C THR A 2 10.88 11.29 -7.50
N ILE A 3 9.72 10.70 -7.24
CA ILE A 3 8.78 11.21 -6.25
C ILE A 3 8.96 10.33 -5.02
N ASP A 4 9.30 10.94 -3.90
CA ASP A 4 9.55 10.24 -2.64
C ASP A 4 8.38 10.50 -1.69
N LEU A 5 7.83 9.44 -1.11
CA LEU A 5 6.77 9.54 -0.09
C LEU A 5 7.29 9.13 1.27
N HIS A 6 6.60 9.58 2.32
CA HIS A 6 6.88 9.11 3.67
C HIS A 6 6.48 7.64 3.79
N GLY A 7 7.46 6.80 4.09
CA GLY A 7 7.29 5.35 4.23
C GLY A 7 7.34 4.89 5.68
N TYR A 8 6.63 3.81 5.95
CA TYR A 8 6.62 3.13 7.24
C TYR A 8 6.71 1.64 7.03
N ARG A 9 7.34 0.96 7.99
CA ARG A 9 7.20 -0.47 8.19
C ARG A 9 6.13 -0.69 9.25
N PHE A 10 5.13 -1.51 8.96
CA PHE A 10 4.10 -1.88 9.93
C PHE A 10 4.18 -3.37 10.24
N TYR A 11 4.00 -3.72 11.50
CA TYR A 11 4.16 -5.07 12.01
C TYR A 11 2.81 -5.64 12.43
N ASP A 12 2.69 -6.97 12.47
CA ASP A 12 1.44 -7.63 12.84
C ASP A 12 1.05 -7.45 14.32
N ASP A 13 2.01 -7.06 15.17
CA ASP A 13 1.80 -6.67 16.56
C ASP A 13 1.23 -5.24 16.71
N GLY A 14 0.97 -4.55 15.60
CA GLY A 14 0.47 -3.18 15.57
C GLY A 14 1.55 -2.11 15.75
N ALA A 15 2.82 -2.48 15.93
CA ALA A 15 3.92 -1.53 15.92
C ALA A 15 4.13 -0.96 14.52
N SER A 16 4.68 0.25 14.45
CA SER A 16 5.16 0.83 13.21
C SER A 16 6.49 1.54 13.41
N GLU A 17 7.31 1.53 12.37
CA GLU A 17 8.63 2.13 12.35
C GLU A 17 8.76 3.05 11.14
N PRO A 18 9.13 4.33 11.32
CA PRO A 18 9.28 5.26 10.22
C PRO A 18 10.51 4.90 9.36
N LEU A 19 10.32 4.83 8.04
CA LEU A 19 11.41 4.64 7.07
C LEU A 19 11.90 5.97 6.49
N GLY A 20 11.24 7.08 6.82
CA GLY A 20 11.53 8.40 6.25
C GLY A 20 11.03 8.55 4.83
N ARG A 21 11.72 9.33 4.00
CA ARG A 21 11.38 9.46 2.57
C ARG A 21 11.87 8.23 1.81
N VAL A 22 10.94 7.53 1.16
CA VAL A 22 11.22 6.33 0.38
C VAL A 22 11.19 6.67 -1.11
N PRO A 23 12.34 6.63 -1.80
CA PRO A 23 12.37 6.77 -3.25
C PRO A 23 11.82 5.52 -3.92
N THR A 24 11.16 5.68 -5.06
CA THR A 24 10.55 4.57 -5.81
C THR A 24 11.56 3.47 -6.18
N ALA A 25 12.83 3.83 -6.40
CA ALA A 25 13.92 2.88 -6.66
C ALA A 25 14.18 1.89 -5.51
N ARG A 26 13.84 2.24 -4.26
CA ARG A 26 14.04 1.37 -3.09
C ARG A 26 12.86 0.43 -2.80
N LEU A 27 11.73 0.59 -3.50
CA LEU A 27 10.53 -0.20 -3.21
C LEU A 27 10.74 -1.70 -3.40
N GLY A 28 11.51 -2.11 -4.43
CA GLY A 28 11.83 -3.51 -4.66
C GLY A 28 12.63 -4.14 -3.51
N GLU A 29 13.61 -3.41 -2.97
CA GLU A 29 14.41 -3.83 -1.81
C GLU A 29 13.51 -3.99 -0.57
N LEU A 30 12.69 -2.99 -0.26
CA LEU A 30 11.81 -3.00 0.91
C LEU A 30 10.77 -4.12 0.85
N LEU A 31 10.18 -4.37 -0.31
CA LEU A 31 9.24 -5.49 -0.50
C LEU A 31 9.94 -6.84 -0.33
N THR A 32 11.19 -6.96 -0.78
CA THR A 32 11.98 -8.18 -0.57
C THR A 32 12.24 -8.42 0.91
N GLN A 33 12.62 -7.39 1.65
CA GLN A 33 12.82 -7.47 3.11
C GLN A 33 11.54 -7.91 3.82
N ALA A 34 10.39 -7.35 3.44
CA ALA A 34 9.08 -7.73 3.98
C ALA A 34 8.77 -9.22 3.74
N GLN A 35 9.01 -9.72 2.53
CA GLN A 35 8.81 -11.13 2.22
C GLN A 35 9.73 -12.06 3.01
N THR A 36 11.02 -11.72 3.11
CA THR A 36 11.98 -12.52 3.89
C THR A 36 11.60 -12.57 5.36
N ALA A 37 11.03 -11.49 5.89
CA ALA A 37 10.62 -11.39 7.29
C ALA A 37 9.33 -12.16 7.64
N LEU A 38 8.61 -12.74 6.66
CA LEU A 38 7.39 -13.52 6.89
C LEU A 38 7.57 -14.67 7.91
N ARG A 39 8.76 -15.29 7.95
CA ARG A 39 9.08 -16.40 8.86
C ARG A 39 9.62 -15.92 10.22
N GLY A 40 9.78 -14.61 10.40
CA GLY A 40 10.26 -13.99 11.63
C GLY A 40 9.26 -12.95 12.11
N ARG A 41 9.72 -11.71 12.26
CA ARG A 41 8.84 -10.59 12.55
C ARG A 41 8.22 -10.06 11.26
N ALA A 42 7.09 -10.66 10.89
CA ALA A 42 6.34 -10.29 9.70
C ALA A 42 5.97 -8.81 9.72
N HIS A 43 6.14 -8.17 8.56
CA HIS A 43 5.85 -6.76 8.39
C HIS A 43 5.43 -6.47 6.95
N GLY A 44 4.75 -5.35 6.77
CA GLY A 44 4.48 -4.76 5.47
C GLY A 44 5.11 -3.38 5.32
N ILE A 45 4.92 -2.80 4.15
CA ILE A 45 5.41 -1.48 3.77
C ILE A 45 4.22 -0.57 3.51
N ALA A 46 4.21 0.61 4.10
CA ALA A 46 3.20 1.63 3.88
C ALA A 46 3.83 2.88 3.28
N LEU A 47 3.16 3.53 2.32
CA LEU A 47 3.49 4.86 1.84
C LEU A 47 2.32 5.82 2.08
N TYR A 48 2.64 7.03 2.50
CA TYR A 48 1.68 8.08 2.80
C TYR A 48 1.90 9.26 1.87
N ARG A 49 0.84 9.66 1.17
CA ARG A 49 0.84 10.96 0.45
C ARG A 49 0.62 12.11 1.42
N ASP A 50 -0.21 11.88 2.43
CA ASP A 50 -0.45 12.78 3.54
C ASP A 50 -0.88 11.97 4.78
N ALA A 51 -1.18 12.65 5.89
CA ALA A 51 -1.57 11.99 7.15
C ALA A 51 -2.90 11.21 7.09
N ARG A 52 -3.60 11.21 5.95
CA ARG A 52 -4.93 10.61 5.76
C ARG A 52 -5.02 9.73 4.53
N ASP A 53 -4.14 9.84 3.55
CA ASP A 53 -4.11 9.01 2.35
C ASP A 53 -2.87 8.12 2.39
N PHE A 54 -3.10 6.81 2.48
CA PHE A 54 -2.05 5.81 2.56
C PHE A 54 -2.31 4.60 1.66
N LEU A 55 -1.23 3.89 1.39
CA LEU A 55 -1.23 2.61 0.71
C LEU A 55 -0.28 1.68 1.45
N GLU A 56 -0.79 0.53 1.87
CA GLU A 56 -0.07 -0.52 2.57
C GLU A 56 0.06 -1.75 1.67
N ALA A 57 1.21 -2.39 1.71
CA ALA A 57 1.48 -3.68 1.08
C ALA A 57 1.93 -4.67 2.16
N ARG A 58 1.18 -5.76 2.32
CA ARG A 58 1.54 -6.89 3.17
C ARG A 58 1.94 -8.09 2.30
N PRO A 59 3.10 -8.71 2.52
CA PRO A 59 3.45 -9.95 1.82
C PRO A 59 2.50 -11.09 2.25
N LEU A 60 2.07 -11.92 1.29
CA LEU A 60 1.22 -13.09 1.53
C LEU A 60 1.96 -14.44 1.40
N GLY A 61 3.25 -14.39 0.99
CA GLY A 61 4.02 -15.57 0.56
C GLY A 61 4.04 -15.72 -0.96
N GLU A 62 4.96 -16.53 -1.48
CA GLU A 62 5.04 -16.89 -2.91
C GLU A 62 5.05 -15.67 -3.88
N ASP A 63 5.79 -14.62 -3.53
CA ASP A 63 5.83 -13.35 -4.31
C ASP A 63 4.52 -12.56 -4.42
N ARG A 64 3.49 -12.95 -3.66
CA ARG A 64 2.19 -12.26 -3.60
C ARG A 64 2.16 -11.21 -2.51
N PHE A 65 1.38 -10.15 -2.77
CA PHE A 65 1.17 -9.05 -1.85
C PHE A 65 -0.30 -8.66 -1.80
N ALA A 66 -0.83 -8.49 -0.59
CA ALA A 66 -2.10 -7.82 -0.36
C ALA A 66 -1.85 -6.32 -0.23
N PHE A 67 -2.69 -5.53 -0.87
CA PHE A 67 -2.73 -4.09 -0.76
C PHE A 67 -3.98 -3.65 -0.03
N HIS A 68 -3.79 -2.75 0.93
CA HIS A 68 -4.85 -2.00 1.58
C HIS A 68 -4.61 -0.51 1.34
N SER A 69 -5.63 0.23 0.92
CA SER A 69 -5.52 1.66 0.69
C SER A 69 -6.74 2.40 1.14
N GLN A 70 -6.59 3.35 2.06
CA GLN A 70 -7.72 4.11 2.56
C GLN A 70 -7.40 5.60 2.58
N ARG A 71 -8.46 6.40 2.39
CA ARG A 71 -8.44 7.83 2.70
C ARG A 71 -9.29 8.11 3.94
N LEU A 72 -8.65 8.49 5.04
CA LEU A 72 -9.32 8.84 6.29
C LEU A 72 -10.11 10.13 6.09
N THR A 73 -11.45 10.03 6.06
CA THR A 73 -12.32 11.21 6.05
C THR A 73 -12.60 11.65 7.48
N ARG A 74 -12.56 12.97 7.75
CA ARG A 74 -13.06 13.50 9.04
C ARG A 74 -14.57 13.20 9.08
N ARG A 75 -14.98 12.40 10.07
CA ARG A 75 -16.37 11.97 10.32
C ARG A 75 -17.41 13.05 9.95
N SER A 76 -18.17 12.78 8.90
CA SER A 76 -19.53 13.26 8.75
C SER A 76 -20.45 12.06 8.87
N LEU A 77 -21.49 12.13 9.70
CA LEU A 77 -22.50 11.07 9.83
C LEU A 77 -23.12 10.70 8.47
N LEU A 78 -23.16 11.65 7.53
CA LEU A 78 -23.62 11.45 6.15
C LEU A 78 -22.60 10.66 5.29
N ALA A 79 -21.30 10.84 5.50
CA ALA A 79 -20.27 10.04 4.82
C ALA A 79 -20.30 8.56 5.21
N ARG A 80 -20.78 8.27 6.43
CA ARG A 80 -20.97 6.91 6.96
C ARG A 80 -22.16 6.18 6.32
N LEU A 81 -23.21 6.92 5.94
CA LEU A 81 -24.39 6.39 5.23
C LEU A 81 -24.15 6.20 3.73
N LEU A 82 -23.28 7.01 3.12
CA LEU A 82 -23.04 6.98 1.68
C LEU A 82 -22.00 5.94 1.22
N ARG A 83 -21.34 5.19 2.13
CA ARG A 83 -20.29 4.18 1.82
C ARG A 83 -19.20 4.63 0.83
N ARG A 84 -19.12 5.93 0.52
CA ARG A 84 -18.23 6.54 -0.48
C ARG A 84 -16.83 6.83 0.07
N GLY A 85 -16.54 6.37 1.28
CA GLY A 85 -15.19 6.26 1.84
C GLY A 85 -14.76 4.80 1.86
N GLY A 86 -14.80 4.13 0.72
CA GLY A 86 -14.35 2.75 0.57
C GLY A 86 -12.84 2.70 0.47
N GLY A 87 -12.19 2.01 1.41
CA GLY A 87 -10.83 1.56 1.19
C GLY A 87 -10.78 0.60 -0.01
N LEU A 88 -9.61 0.49 -0.64
CA LEU A 88 -9.34 -0.53 -1.64
C LEU A 88 -8.57 -1.65 -0.97
N ASP A 89 -9.07 -2.87 -1.16
CA ASP A 89 -8.42 -4.11 -0.76
C ASP A 89 -8.29 -4.98 -2.01
N PHE A 90 -7.07 -5.35 -2.36
CA PHE A 90 -6.78 -6.22 -3.51
C PHE A 90 -5.44 -6.92 -3.33
N SER A 91 -5.12 -7.88 -4.19
CA SER A 91 -3.82 -8.54 -4.18
C SER A 91 -3.19 -8.53 -5.55
N VAL A 92 -1.86 -8.66 -5.57
CA VAL A 92 -1.06 -8.82 -6.78
C VAL A 92 -0.18 -10.06 -6.68
N ALA A 93 0.15 -10.64 -7.83
CA ALA A 93 0.79 -11.95 -7.91
C ALA A 93 2.33 -11.89 -7.95
N SER A 94 2.93 -10.69 -7.96
CA SER A 94 4.38 -10.56 -8.01
C SER A 94 4.89 -9.28 -7.34
N ARG A 95 6.16 -9.30 -6.92
CA ARG A 95 6.89 -8.12 -6.45
C ARG A 95 6.94 -7.01 -7.50
N ALA A 96 7.08 -7.34 -8.78
CA ALA A 96 7.10 -6.35 -9.86
C ALA A 96 5.77 -5.60 -9.96
N GLN A 97 4.64 -6.32 -9.87
CA GLN A 97 3.33 -5.71 -9.80
C GLN A 97 3.15 -4.87 -8.52
N ALA A 98 3.64 -5.34 -7.38
CA ALA A 98 3.58 -4.57 -6.14
C ALA A 98 4.35 -3.24 -6.23
N VAL A 99 5.54 -3.24 -6.85
CA VAL A 99 6.27 -2.01 -7.17
C VAL A 99 5.45 -1.12 -8.10
N ALA A 100 4.83 -1.67 -9.14
CA ALA A 100 4.01 -0.91 -10.07
C ALA A 100 2.79 -0.25 -9.39
N VAL A 101 2.16 -0.94 -8.42
CA VAL A 101 1.07 -0.38 -7.61
C VAL A 101 1.56 0.82 -6.80
N PHE A 102 2.69 0.71 -6.11
CA PHE A 102 3.26 1.84 -5.37
C PHE A 102 3.67 2.99 -6.30
N VAL A 103 4.29 2.70 -7.45
CA VAL A 103 4.65 3.74 -8.43
C VAL A 103 3.41 4.45 -8.97
N ALA A 104 2.33 3.70 -9.27
CA ALA A 104 1.06 4.28 -9.67
C ALA A 104 0.43 5.13 -8.55
N TYR A 105 0.50 4.66 -7.30
CA TYR A 105 0.06 5.42 -6.14
C TYR A 105 0.86 6.71 -5.96
N VAL A 106 2.17 6.68 -6.15
CA VAL A 106 3.01 7.87 -6.01
C VAL A 106 2.77 8.85 -7.15
N GLY A 107 2.61 8.36 -8.39
CA GLY A 107 2.57 9.19 -9.60
C GLY A 107 1.19 9.68 -10.03
N LEU A 108 0.09 9.10 -9.52
CA LEU A 108 -1.27 9.45 -9.95
C LEU A 108 -2.05 10.15 -8.83
N PRO A 109 -2.98 11.07 -9.17
CA PRO A 109 -3.99 11.52 -8.23
C PRO A 109 -4.82 10.35 -7.69
N ARG A 110 -5.35 10.47 -6.45
CA ARG A 110 -6.13 9.40 -5.77
C ARG A 110 -7.17 8.73 -6.66
N ALA A 111 -8.08 9.49 -7.24
CA ALA A 111 -9.15 8.92 -8.07
C ALA A 111 -8.63 8.18 -9.32
N ALA A 112 -7.49 8.60 -9.88
CA ALA A 112 -6.86 7.92 -11.02
C ALA A 112 -6.14 6.64 -10.58
N PHE A 113 -5.48 6.68 -9.42
CA PHE A 113 -4.91 5.48 -8.80
C PHE A 113 -6.00 4.44 -8.51
N GLU A 114 -7.13 4.82 -7.92
CA GLU A 114 -8.20 3.88 -7.57
C GLU A 114 -8.76 3.15 -8.79
N ARG A 115 -8.93 3.86 -9.91
CA ARG A 115 -9.32 3.22 -11.18
C ARG A 115 -8.26 2.25 -11.68
N LYS A 116 -6.99 2.66 -11.67
CA LYS A 116 -5.87 1.82 -12.14
C LYS A 116 -5.62 0.61 -11.24
N ALA A 117 -5.88 0.72 -9.95
CA ALA A 117 -5.74 -0.38 -9.00
C ALA A 117 -6.69 -1.55 -9.34
N ALA A 118 -7.88 -1.25 -9.87
CA ALA A 118 -8.80 -2.28 -10.34
C ALA A 118 -8.20 -3.11 -11.50
N ASP A 119 -7.44 -2.48 -12.40
CA ASP A 119 -6.77 -3.17 -13.52
C ASP A 119 -5.57 -4.01 -13.07
N LEU A 120 -4.99 -3.69 -11.91
CA LEU A 120 -3.80 -4.35 -11.36
C LEU A 120 -4.13 -5.51 -10.41
N ALA A 121 -5.37 -5.59 -9.95
CA ALA A 121 -5.82 -6.63 -9.04
C ALA A 121 -5.81 -8.00 -9.72
N ALA A 122 -5.24 -9.01 -9.04
CA ALA A 122 -5.40 -10.40 -9.44
C ALA A 122 -6.87 -10.83 -9.30
N PRO A 123 -7.38 -11.73 -10.16
CA PRO A 123 -8.71 -12.30 -9.97
C PRO A 123 -8.80 -13.02 -8.61
N PRO A 124 -9.95 -12.96 -7.91
CA PRO A 124 -10.16 -13.78 -6.73
C PRO A 124 -10.14 -15.25 -7.15
N HIS A 125 -9.24 -16.04 -6.55
CA HIS A 125 -9.23 -17.50 -6.67
C HIS A 125 -10.10 -18.11 -5.58
#